data_AF-A0A1A8HM69-F1
#
_entry.id   AF-A0A1A8HM69-F1
#
_cell.length_a   1.000
_cell.length_b   1.000
_cell.length_c   1.000
_cell.angle_alpha   90.00
_cell.angle_beta   90.00
_cell.angle_gamma   90.00
#
_symmetry.space_group_name_H-M   'P 1'
#
loop_
_entity.id
_entity.type
_entity.pdbx_description
1 polymer ?
#
loop_
_entity_poly.entity_id
_entity_poly.type
_entity_poly.pdbx_seq_one_letter_code
_entity_poly.pdbx_strand_id
1 'polypeptide(L)'
;MRDGEFFLRLLQTEVERMEGWCQNMEREAEENELPEEVLELIRNVVGSAQILMSQKVQQFFRLCQQSVDPTAYPLPTPQDLASFWDLLQLNIEDVRVKFQDLQRLKDSGWRLPPEKKLDNIYTVFIAALIKRSTKKLLYYCVATVKDS
;
A
#
# COMPACT_ATOMS: atom_id res chain seq x y z
N MET A 1 18.54 15.33 0.15
CA MET A 1 18.41 14.61 1.44
C MET A 1 17.01 13.99 1.46
N ARG A 2 16.78 12.85 2.13
CA ARG A 2 15.42 12.29 2.30
C ARG A 2 14.78 12.94 3.53
N ASP A 3 14.44 14.22 3.41
CA ASP A 3 13.82 15.02 4.48
C ASP A 3 12.29 14.92 4.45
N GLY A 4 11.62 15.57 5.40
CA GLY A 4 10.16 15.55 5.51
C GLY A 4 9.45 16.03 4.24
N GLU A 5 9.94 17.09 3.59
CA GLU A 5 9.36 17.59 2.33
C GLU A 5 9.49 16.59 1.18
N PHE A 6 10.63 15.91 1.07
CA PHE A 6 10.81 14.83 0.11
C PHE A 6 9.76 13.72 0.32
N PHE A 7 9.56 13.28 1.56
CA PHE A 7 8.59 12.24 1.87
C PHE A 7 7.14 12.68 1.69
N LEU A 8 6.79 13.95 1.96
CA LEU A 8 5.45 14.49 1.70
C LEU A 8 5.08 14.42 0.21
N ARG A 9 6.00 14.78 -0.70
CA ARG A 9 5.77 14.67 -2.15
C ARG A 9 5.56 13.23 -2.61
N LEU A 10 6.36 12.30 -2.09
CA LEU A 10 6.17 10.88 -2.38
C LEU A 10 4.84 10.35 -1.84
N LEU A 11 4.48 10.73 -0.60
CA LEU A 11 3.23 10.33 0.03
C LEU A 11 2.03 10.80 -0.78
N GLN A 12 2.05 12.04 -1.28
CA GLN A 12 1.00 12.56 -2.15
C GLN A 12 0.84 11.70 -3.41
N THR A 13 1.95 11.34 -4.07
CA THR A 13 1.92 10.50 -5.28
C THR A 13 1.33 9.10 -5.01
N GLU A 14 1.57 8.53 -3.82
CA GLU A 14 0.99 7.25 -3.42
C GLU A 14 -0.51 7.36 -3.12
N VAL A 15 -0.93 8.44 -2.47
CA VAL A 15 -2.36 8.70 -2.16
C VAL A 15 -3.16 8.88 -3.44
N GLU A 16 -2.73 9.75 -4.35
CA GLU A 16 -3.42 9.99 -5.63
C GLU A 16 -3.59 8.69 -6.44
N ARG A 17 -2.58 7.83 -6.41
CA ARG A 17 -2.63 6.52 -7.07
C ARG A 17 -3.61 5.55 -6.41
N MET A 18 -3.62 5.48 -5.08
CA MET A 18 -4.60 4.65 -4.34
C MET A 18 -6.03 5.15 -4.54
N GLU A 19 -6.25 6.46 -4.52
CA GLU A 19 -7.55 7.08 -4.82
C GLU A 19 -8.00 6.73 -6.24
N GLY A 20 -7.11 6.80 -7.22
CA GLY A 20 -7.40 6.37 -8.59
C GLY A 20 -7.82 4.90 -8.71
N TRP A 21 -7.20 4.00 -7.91
CA TRP A 21 -7.64 2.60 -7.86
C TRP A 21 -9.01 2.42 -7.23
N CYS A 22 -9.28 3.12 -6.12
CA CYS A 22 -10.59 3.10 -5.46
C CYS A 22 -11.68 3.58 -6.41
N GLN A 23 -11.54 4.77 -6.98
CA GLN A 23 -12.52 5.36 -7.89
C GLN A 23 -12.78 4.48 -9.11
N ASN A 24 -11.73 3.87 -9.67
CA ASN A 24 -11.91 2.97 -10.81
C ASN A 24 -12.78 1.77 -10.44
N MET A 25 -12.53 1.12 -9.29
CA MET A 25 -13.30 -0.06 -8.88
C MET A 25 -14.70 0.27 -8.35
N GLU A 26 -14.86 1.41 -7.68
CA GLU A 26 -16.18 1.93 -7.27
C GLU A 26 -17.05 2.19 -8.51
N ARG A 27 -16.48 2.82 -9.55
CA ARG A 27 -17.18 3.01 -10.83
C ARG A 27 -17.58 1.69 -11.48
N GLU A 28 -16.71 0.67 -11.49
CA GLU A 28 -17.09 -0.65 -12.03
C GLU A 28 -18.29 -1.26 -11.27
N ALA A 29 -18.35 -1.06 -9.95
CA ALA A 29 -19.46 -1.54 -9.12
C ALA A 29 -20.76 -0.76 -9.32
N GLU A 30 -20.69 0.52 -9.73
CA GLU A 30 -21.85 1.37 -10.01
C GLU A 30 -22.38 1.20 -11.44
N GLU A 31 -21.48 1.09 -12.42
CA GLU A 31 -21.82 1.07 -13.86
C GLU A 31 -22.17 -0.33 -14.39
N ASN A 32 -21.77 -1.40 -13.69
CA ASN A 32 -22.03 -2.78 -14.12
C ASN A 32 -22.94 -3.52 -13.12
N GLU A 33 -23.80 -4.39 -13.64
CA GLU A 33 -24.57 -5.34 -12.82
C GLU A 33 -23.68 -6.53 -12.41
N LEU A 34 -22.90 -6.34 -11.34
CA LEU A 34 -22.00 -7.36 -10.81
C LEU A 34 -22.70 -8.28 -9.79
N PRO A 35 -22.27 -9.56 -9.67
CA PRO A 35 -22.73 -10.43 -8.59
C PRO A 35 -22.39 -9.84 -7.21
N GLU A 36 -23.26 -10.07 -6.21
CA GLU A 36 -23.05 -9.53 -4.85
C GLU A 36 -21.69 -9.92 -4.26
N GLU A 37 -21.24 -11.15 -4.50
CA GLU A 37 -19.93 -11.65 -4.06
C GLU A 37 -18.76 -10.80 -4.62
N VAL A 38 -18.91 -10.30 -5.84
CA VAL A 38 -17.92 -9.42 -6.49
C VAL A 38 -18.01 -8.01 -5.91
N LEU A 39 -19.23 -7.51 -5.67
CA LEU A 39 -19.45 -6.19 -5.04
C LEU A 39 -18.87 -6.16 -3.61
N GLU A 40 -19.08 -7.22 -2.83
CA GLU A 40 -18.47 -7.38 -1.51
C GLU A 40 -16.94 -7.40 -1.60
N LEU A 41 -16.36 -8.10 -2.58
CA LEU A 41 -14.92 -8.11 -2.79
C LEU A 41 -14.38 -6.71 -3.10
N ILE A 42 -15.03 -5.96 -4.00
CA ILE A 42 -14.67 -4.59 -4.33
C ILE A 42 -14.72 -3.71 -3.07
N ARG A 43 -15.85 -3.73 -2.33
CA ARG A 43 -16.02 -2.96 -1.09
C ARG A 43 -14.94 -3.29 -0.06
N ASN A 44 -14.58 -4.57 0.09
CA ASN A 44 -13.54 -5.01 1.02
C ASN A 44 -12.14 -4.48 0.62
N VAL A 45 -11.78 -4.55 -0.66
CA VAL A 45 -10.49 -4.05 -1.15
C VAL A 45 -10.40 -2.53 -1.03
N VAL A 46 -11.44 -1.81 -1.49
CA VAL A 46 -11.54 -0.35 -1.39
C VAL A 46 -11.49 0.10 0.08
N GLY A 47 -12.28 -0.53 0.95
CA GLY A 47 -12.27 -0.25 2.39
C GLY A 47 -10.89 -0.45 3.02
N SER A 48 -10.16 -1.49 2.61
CA SER A 48 -8.79 -1.70 3.10
C SER A 48 -7.82 -0.59 2.69
N ALA A 49 -7.97 -0.03 1.48
CA ALA A 49 -7.19 1.10 1.01
C ALA A 49 -7.55 2.40 1.74
N GLN A 50 -8.85 2.65 1.95
CA GLN A 50 -9.35 3.81 2.71
C GLN A 50 -8.88 3.77 4.17
N ILE A 51 -8.84 2.60 4.80
CA ILE A 51 -8.27 2.42 6.16
C ILE A 51 -6.77 2.72 6.16
N LEU A 52 -6.02 2.21 5.18
CA LEU A 52 -4.59 2.50 5.07
C LEU A 52 -4.33 4.00 4.95
N MET A 53 -5.12 4.69 4.12
CA MET A 53 -5.03 6.13 3.90
C MET A 53 -5.42 6.94 5.14
N SER A 54 -6.57 6.66 5.73
CA SER A 54 -7.06 7.39 6.92
C SER A 54 -6.23 7.15 8.18
N GLN A 55 -5.48 6.04 8.25
CA GLN A 55 -4.68 5.69 9.43
C GLN A 55 -3.18 5.86 9.20
N LYS A 56 -2.55 4.98 8.42
CA LYS A 56 -1.08 4.90 8.35
C LYS A 56 -0.48 6.02 7.49
N VAL A 57 -1.12 6.35 6.36
CA VAL A 57 -0.72 7.50 5.54
C VAL A 57 -0.86 8.79 6.35
N GLN A 58 -2.00 9.00 7.00
CA GLN A 58 -2.22 10.17 7.87
C GLN A 58 -1.23 10.24 9.03
N GLN A 59 -0.86 9.11 9.63
CA GLN A 59 0.19 9.04 10.65
C GLN A 59 1.54 9.49 10.09
N PHE A 60 1.93 8.99 8.91
CA PHE A 60 3.19 9.38 8.28
C PHE A 60 3.21 10.85 7.85
N PHE A 61 2.09 11.36 7.34
CA PHE A 61 1.93 12.76 6.98
C PHE A 61 2.22 13.67 8.17
N ARG A 62 1.61 13.40 9.34
CA ARG A 62 1.88 14.15 10.57
C ARG A 62 3.34 14.06 11.01
N LEU A 63 3.96 12.88 10.88
CA LEU A 63 5.37 12.69 11.22
C LEU A 63 6.28 13.53 10.30
N CYS A 64 5.98 13.58 9.00
CA CYS A 64 6.72 14.42 8.07
C CYS A 64 6.51 15.92 8.37
N GLN A 65 5.29 16.33 8.69
CA GLN A 65 5.00 17.72 9.10
C GLN A 65 5.76 18.12 10.37
N GLN A 66 5.82 17.24 11.37
CA GLN A 66 6.60 17.47 12.58
C GLN A 66 8.10 17.60 12.28
N SER A 67 8.62 16.84 11.32
CA SER A 67 10.05 16.91 10.97
C SER A 67 10.47 18.20 10.24
N VAL A 68 9.52 18.92 9.62
CA VAL A 68 9.78 20.19 8.95
C VAL A 68 9.49 21.40 9.86
N ASP A 69 8.79 21.18 10.97
CA ASP A 69 8.49 22.21 11.96
C ASP A 69 9.66 22.34 12.96
N PRO A 70 10.42 23.45 12.94
CA PRO A 70 11.55 23.65 13.86
C PRO A 70 11.12 23.80 15.33
N THR A 71 9.82 23.97 15.59
CA THR A 71 9.26 24.10 16.95
C THR A 71 8.73 22.78 17.52
N ALA A 72 8.66 21.72 16.70
CA ALA A 72 8.13 20.43 17.12
C ALA A 72 9.03 19.72 18.14
N TYR A 73 8.43 19.09 19.14
CA TYR A 73 9.13 18.27 20.12
C TYR A 73 8.31 17.02 20.52
N PRO A 74 8.89 15.81 20.50
CA PRO A 74 10.24 15.50 20.01
C PRO A 74 10.34 15.64 18.48
N LEU A 75 11.50 16.08 17.99
CA LEU A 75 11.74 16.16 16.55
C LEU A 75 11.97 14.76 15.98
N PRO A 76 11.20 14.30 14.98
CA PRO A 76 11.43 13.03 14.31
C PRO A 76 12.82 13.01 13.65
N THR A 77 13.55 11.92 13.82
CA THR A 77 14.84 11.77 13.13
C THR A 77 14.61 11.39 11.66
N PRO A 78 15.55 11.71 10.75
CA PRO A 78 15.47 11.23 9.36
C PRO A 78 15.35 9.70 9.25
N GLN A 79 15.89 8.97 10.22
CA GLN A 79 15.78 7.51 10.30
C GLN A 79 14.36 7.05 10.66
N ASP A 80 13.66 7.76 11.54
CA ASP A 80 12.26 7.48 11.88
C ASP A 80 11.36 7.64 10.66
N LEU A 81 11.58 8.70 9.87
CA LEU A 81 10.86 8.91 8.61
C LEU A 81 11.14 7.78 7.60
N ALA A 82 12.41 7.42 7.40
CA ALA A 82 12.78 6.38 6.46
C ALA A 82 12.22 5.00 6.84
N SER A 83 12.29 4.65 8.12
CA SER A 83 11.77 3.38 8.63
C SER A 83 10.25 3.30 8.56
N PHE A 84 9.54 4.38 8.91
CA PHE A 84 8.09 4.43 8.76
C PHE A 84 7.68 4.33 7.28
N TRP A 85 8.37 5.06 6.40
CA TRP A 85 8.12 5.00 4.96
C TRP A 85 8.31 3.60 4.40
N ASP A 86 9.37 2.90 4.81
CA ASP A 86 9.61 1.52 4.38
C ASP A 86 8.48 0.58 4.79
N LEU A 87 7.92 0.74 5.99
CA LEU A 87 6.75 -0.01 6.44
C LEU A 87 5.49 0.39 5.69
N LEU A 88 5.27 1.69 5.47
CA LEU A 88 4.11 2.19 4.73
C LEU A 88 4.11 1.67 3.29
N GLN A 89 5.26 1.62 2.64
CA GLN A 89 5.42 1.05 1.30
C GLN A 89 5.06 -0.43 1.21
N LEU A 90 5.31 -1.23 2.27
CA LEU A 90 4.83 -2.60 2.32
C LEU A 90 3.29 -2.64 2.31
N ASN A 91 2.66 -1.85 3.18
CA ASN A 91 1.19 -1.80 3.24
C ASN A 91 0.56 -1.30 1.92
N ILE A 92 1.19 -0.34 1.24
CA ILE A 92 0.73 0.17 -0.06
C ILE A 92 0.83 -0.93 -1.13
N GLU A 93 1.92 -1.69 -1.15
CA GLU A 93 2.01 -2.83 -2.07
C GLU A 93 0.94 -3.88 -1.75
N ASP A 94 0.65 -4.14 -0.47
CA ASP A 94 -0.39 -5.09 -0.08
C ASP A 94 -1.75 -4.70 -0.68
N VAL A 95 -2.09 -3.42 -0.60
CA VAL A 95 -3.29 -2.85 -1.23
C VAL A 95 -3.22 -2.94 -2.75
N ARG A 96 -2.07 -2.61 -3.36
CA ARG A 96 -1.88 -2.67 -4.82
C ARG A 96 -2.14 -4.06 -5.38
N VAL A 97 -1.64 -5.12 -4.74
CA VAL A 97 -1.85 -6.49 -5.19
C VAL A 97 -3.33 -6.86 -5.15
N LYS A 98 -4.08 -6.44 -4.11
CA LYS A 98 -5.53 -6.65 -4.05
C LYS A 98 -6.25 -5.99 -5.22
N PHE A 99 -5.87 -4.77 -5.59
CA PHE A 99 -6.42 -4.09 -6.77
C PHE A 99 -6.01 -4.76 -8.09
N GLN A 100 -4.80 -5.31 -8.19
CA GLN A 100 -4.41 -6.10 -9.36
C GLN A 100 -5.23 -7.38 -9.48
N ASP A 101 -5.61 -8.01 -8.37
CA ASP A 101 -6.48 -9.18 -8.39
C ASP A 101 -7.91 -8.82 -8.83
N LEU A 102 -8.44 -7.66 -8.40
CA LEU A 102 -9.69 -7.12 -8.94
C LEU A 102 -9.60 -6.84 -10.44
N GLN A 103 -8.49 -6.27 -10.91
CA GLN A 103 -8.28 -6.01 -12.32
C GLN A 103 -8.27 -7.32 -13.14
N ARG A 104 -7.61 -8.37 -12.64
CA ARG A 104 -7.63 -9.70 -13.30
C ARG A 104 -9.03 -10.32 -13.32
N LEU A 105 -9.82 -10.10 -12.26
CA LEU A 105 -11.20 -10.55 -12.20
C LEU A 105 -12.08 -9.78 -13.20
N LYS A 106 -11.85 -8.48 -13.35
CA LYS A 106 -12.49 -7.69 -14.41
C LYS A 106 -12.13 -8.21 -15.80
N ASP A 107 -10.85 -8.49 -16.04
CA ASP A 107 -10.37 -8.99 -17.34
C ASP A 107 -10.93 -10.40 -17.67
N SER A 108 -11.37 -11.17 -16.67
CA SER A 108 -12.07 -12.45 -16.85
C SER A 108 -13.59 -12.33 -17.00
N GLY A 109 -14.11 -11.10 -17.06
CA GLY A 109 -15.55 -10.82 -17.12
C GLY A 109 -16.27 -11.07 -15.80
N TRP A 110 -15.63 -10.75 -14.68
CA TRP A 110 -16.15 -10.88 -13.31
C TRP A 110 -16.52 -12.32 -12.92
N ARG A 111 -15.88 -13.30 -13.57
CA ARG A 111 -16.08 -14.72 -13.30
C ARG A 111 -15.20 -15.16 -12.15
N LEU A 112 -15.81 -15.41 -11.00
CA LEU A 112 -15.12 -15.92 -9.82
C LEU A 112 -14.54 -17.32 -10.09
N PRO A 113 -13.27 -17.58 -9.75
CA PRO A 113 -12.69 -18.92 -9.85
C PRO A 113 -13.41 -19.88 -8.88
N PRO A 114 -13.61 -21.16 -9.26
CA PRO A 114 -14.39 -22.12 -8.46
C PRO A 114 -13.83 -22.47 -7.07
N GLU A 115 -12.68 -21.93 -6.63
CA GLU A 115 -12.02 -22.36 -5.36
C GLU A 115 -11.32 -21.27 -4.52
N LYS A 116 -11.58 -19.97 -4.68
CA LYS A 116 -10.92 -18.96 -3.82
C LYS A 116 -11.82 -18.44 -2.71
N LYS A 117 -11.89 -19.20 -1.61
CA LYS A 117 -12.11 -18.60 -0.28
C LYS A 117 -10.92 -17.67 0.01
N LEU A 118 -11.20 -16.42 0.40
CA LEU A 118 -10.21 -15.36 0.64
C LEU A 118 -9.10 -15.71 1.65
N ASP A 119 -9.25 -16.81 2.39
CA ASP A 119 -8.32 -17.26 3.43
C ASP A 119 -6.91 -17.60 2.91
N ASN A 120 -6.77 -17.99 1.64
CA ASN A 120 -5.49 -18.37 1.05
C ASN A 120 -4.65 -17.17 0.55
N ILE A 121 -5.23 -15.96 0.49
CA ILE A 121 -4.54 -14.76 0.03
C ILE A 121 -3.59 -14.25 1.11
N TYR A 122 -4.00 -14.28 2.38
CA TYR A 122 -3.16 -13.88 3.51
C TYR A 122 -1.94 -14.79 3.69
N THR A 123 -2.05 -16.09 3.40
CA THR A 123 -0.94 -17.05 3.49
C THR A 123 0.10 -16.83 2.37
N VAL A 124 -0.35 -16.56 1.14
CA VAL A 124 0.53 -16.15 0.04
C VAL A 124 1.17 -14.79 0.31
N PHE A 125 0.44 -13.88 0.96
CA PHE A 125 0.95 -12.56 1.35
C PHE A 125 2.05 -12.64 2.40
N ILE A 126 1.86 -13.41 3.47
CA ILE A 126 2.89 -13.69 4.47
C ILE A 126 4.13 -14.31 3.77
N ALA A 127 3.93 -15.28 2.88
CA ALA A 127 5.03 -15.89 2.13
C ALA A 127 5.74 -14.89 1.20
N ALA A 128 5.01 -14.00 0.52
CA ALA A 128 5.56 -12.97 -0.35
C ALA A 128 6.29 -11.86 0.43
N LEU A 129 5.75 -11.44 1.58
CA LEU A 129 6.38 -10.50 2.52
C LEU A 129 7.67 -11.09 3.10
N ILE A 130 7.68 -12.36 3.49
CA ILE A 130 8.91 -13.06 3.93
C ILE A 130 9.94 -13.09 2.79
N LYS A 131 9.52 -13.38 1.55
CA LYS A 131 10.40 -13.44 0.37
C LYS A 131 10.89 -12.05 -0.08
N ARG A 132 10.11 -10.99 0.14
CA ARG A 132 10.45 -9.60 -0.21
C ARG A 132 11.33 -8.96 0.85
N SER A 133 11.07 -9.20 2.14
CA SER A 133 11.93 -8.77 3.24
C SER A 133 13.33 -9.39 3.14
N THR A 134 13.42 -10.68 2.78
CA THR A 134 14.71 -11.33 2.52
C THR A 134 15.43 -10.75 1.29
N LYS A 135 14.73 -10.44 0.19
CA LYS A 135 15.34 -9.75 -0.97
C LYS A 135 15.79 -8.32 -0.66
N LYS A 136 15.02 -7.56 0.12
CA LYS A 136 15.36 -6.17 0.49
C LYS A 136 16.59 -6.16 1.42
N LEU A 137 16.65 -7.09 2.39
CA LEU A 137 17.84 -7.35 3.21
C LEU A 137 19.04 -7.77 2.35
N LEU A 138 18.86 -8.65 1.36
CA LEU A 138 19.93 -9.05 0.44
C LEU A 138 20.44 -7.87 -0.39
N TYR A 139 19.55 -7.01 -0.88
CA TYR A 139 19.91 -5.81 -1.62
C TYR A 139 20.70 -4.81 -0.76
N TYR A 140 20.26 -4.58 0.49
CA TYR A 140 21.00 -3.73 1.42
C TYR A 140 22.36 -4.32 1.80
N CYS A 141 22.47 -5.63 2.06
CA CYS A 141 23.76 -6.29 2.33
C CYS A 141 24.70 -6.27 1.12
N VAL A 142 24.18 -6.43 -0.11
CA VAL A 142 25.00 -6.37 -1.33
C VAL A 142 25.45 -4.92 -1.60
N ALA A 143 24.62 -3.92 -1.31
CA ALA A 143 24.99 -2.52 -1.44
C ALA A 143 26.10 -2.13 -0.45
N THR A 144 26.07 -2.61 0.79
CA THR A 144 27.11 -2.28 1.79
C THR A 144 28.46 -2.97 1.54
N VAL A 145 28.49 -4.10 0.82
CA VAL A 145 29.74 -4.81 0.48
C VAL A 145 30.40 -4.24 -0.79
N LYS A 146 29.65 -3.55 -1.66
CA LYS A 146 30.20 -2.97 -2.91
C LYS A 146 30.89 -1.61 -2.72
N ASP A 147 30.68 -0.97 -1.57
CA ASP A 147 31.25 0.33 -1.21
C ASP A 147 32.37 0.21 -0.14
N SER A 148 32.93 -1.00 0.08
CA SER A 148 34.10 -1.29 0.92
C SER A 148 35.22 -1.90 0.10
#